data_AF-A0A9Q0V465-F1
#
_entry.id   AF-A0A9Q0V465-F1
#
_cell.length_a   1.000
_cell.length_b   1.000
_cell.length_c   1.000
_cell.angle_alpha   90.00
_cell.angle_beta   90.00
_cell.angle_gamma   90.00
#
_symmetry.space_group_name_H-M   'P 1'
#
loop_
_entity.id
_entity.type
_entity.pdbx_description
1 polymer ?
#
loop_
_entity_poly.entity_id
_entity_poly.type
_entity_poly.pdbx_seq_one_letter_code
_entity_poly.pdbx_strand_id
1 'polypeptide(L)'
;MNQQPCQSAPLQNVGSFGRGFGGRGGRGDRGRGRRRGGRKEEEEKWVPVTKLGRLVKDGKISSVEQIYLHSLPIKEYQIIDTLIGPGLKDEVMKITPVQKQTRAGQRTRFKAFVVVGDGNGHVGLGVKCAKEVATAIRKCGSVTVRMVPAPRGAGIVAARVPKKVLQFAGIEDVFTSSRGSTKTLGNFVKATFDCLLKTYGFLTPDFWKETRFIRSPFQEYTDLLAKPTSKVVIAEVHDE
;
A
#
# COMPACT_ATOMS: atom_id res chain seq x y z
N MET A 1 27.46 -36.16 33.89
CA MET A 1 28.28 -36.41 32.69
C MET A 1 27.41 -36.99 31.59
N ASN A 2 27.80 -36.77 30.32
CA ASN A 2 27.51 -37.47 29.04
C ASN A 2 26.10 -38.07 28.82
N GLN A 3 25.31 -37.69 27.81
CA GLN A 3 25.52 -37.53 26.35
C GLN A 3 25.76 -38.82 25.53
N GLN A 4 24.83 -39.05 24.58
CA GLN A 4 25.00 -39.68 23.26
C GLN A 4 25.24 -41.22 23.19
N PRO A 5 25.11 -41.86 22.00
CA PRO A 5 24.00 -41.78 21.04
C PRO A 5 23.59 -43.16 20.45
N CYS A 6 22.48 -43.25 19.71
CA CYS A 6 22.21 -44.39 18.80
C CYS A 6 22.67 -44.07 17.36
N GLN A 7 23.34 -45.03 16.72
CA GLN A 7 24.07 -44.88 15.45
C GLN A 7 23.24 -45.27 14.21
N SER A 8 23.85 -45.15 13.02
CA SER A 8 23.21 -45.12 11.70
C SER A 8 23.60 -46.27 10.74
N ALA A 9 22.64 -46.68 9.90
CA ALA A 9 22.81 -47.35 8.59
C ALA A 9 23.32 -48.83 8.63
N PRO A 10 23.06 -49.67 7.59
CA PRO A 10 23.46 -49.44 6.19
C PRO A 10 22.39 -49.72 5.09
N LEU A 11 22.76 -49.44 3.83
CA LEU A 11 22.03 -49.68 2.58
C LEU A 11 22.45 -51.01 1.92
N GLN A 12 21.55 -51.71 1.19
CA GLN A 12 21.88 -52.67 0.11
C GLN A 12 20.81 -52.69 -1.03
N ASN A 13 21.17 -53.35 -2.14
CA ASN A 13 20.57 -53.31 -3.50
C ASN A 13 20.68 -54.77 -4.10
N VAL A 14 20.12 -55.24 -5.23
CA VAL A 14 19.65 -54.64 -6.50
C VAL A 14 18.56 -55.52 -7.17
N GLY A 15 17.67 -54.93 -7.98
CA GLY A 15 17.04 -55.62 -9.12
C GLY A 15 15.56 -56.05 -8.95
N SER A 16 14.83 -56.42 -10.01
CA SER A 16 15.09 -56.26 -11.45
C SER A 16 13.78 -56.30 -12.28
N PHE A 17 13.89 -56.01 -13.57
CA PHE A 17 12.85 -55.80 -14.59
C PHE A 17 11.66 -56.78 -14.64
N GLY A 18 10.47 -56.25 -14.96
CA GLY A 18 9.32 -56.98 -15.52
C GLY A 18 8.52 -56.11 -16.49
N ARG A 19 8.37 -56.54 -17.76
CA ARG A 19 7.65 -55.80 -18.81
C ARG A 19 6.16 -56.17 -18.85
N GLY A 20 5.28 -55.20 -19.08
CA GLY A 20 3.87 -55.41 -19.45
C GLY A 20 3.46 -54.53 -20.62
N PHE A 21 3.10 -55.13 -21.75
CA PHE A 21 2.66 -54.45 -22.98
C PHE A 21 1.14 -54.30 -23.00
N GLY A 22 0.60 -53.17 -23.48
CA GLY A 22 -0.82 -53.05 -23.84
C GLY A 22 -1.32 -51.62 -24.03
N GLY A 23 -2.15 -51.39 -25.06
CA GLY A 23 -3.00 -50.18 -25.16
C GLY A 23 -2.65 -49.19 -26.28
N ARG A 24 -3.09 -49.48 -27.51
CA ARG A 24 -3.04 -48.61 -28.70
C ARG A 24 -4.16 -47.57 -28.64
N GLY A 25 -3.86 -46.26 -28.72
CA GLY A 25 -4.87 -45.19 -28.70
C GLY A 25 -4.41 -43.94 -29.46
N GLY A 26 -5.18 -43.52 -30.48
CA GLY A 26 -4.76 -42.53 -31.46
C GLY A 26 -4.57 -41.11 -30.90
N ARG A 27 -3.42 -40.49 -31.22
CA ARG A 27 -3.11 -39.10 -30.85
C ARG A 27 -3.72 -38.14 -31.89
N GLY A 28 -5.04 -37.97 -31.81
CA GLY A 28 -5.77 -37.05 -32.69
C GLY A 28 -5.32 -35.60 -32.54
N ASP A 29 -5.14 -34.92 -33.67
CA ASP A 29 -4.77 -33.50 -33.74
C ASP A 29 -5.84 -32.63 -33.08
N ARG A 30 -5.56 -32.14 -31.87
CA ARG A 30 -6.38 -31.11 -31.22
C ARG A 30 -5.81 -29.76 -31.62
N GLY A 31 -6.43 -29.18 -32.65
CA GLY A 31 -5.99 -27.97 -33.30
C GLY A 31 -5.57 -26.86 -32.34
N ARG A 32 -4.53 -26.12 -32.74
CA ARG A 32 -3.94 -24.99 -32.02
C ARG A 32 -5.05 -24.10 -31.45
N GLY A 33 -5.16 -24.09 -30.12
CA GLY A 33 -6.12 -23.25 -29.41
C GLY A 33 -6.02 -21.81 -29.90
N ARG A 34 -7.13 -21.31 -30.47
CA ARG A 34 -7.29 -19.95 -30.99
C ARG A 34 -6.75 -19.00 -29.93
N ARG A 35 -5.61 -18.33 -30.22
CA ARG A 35 -4.97 -17.39 -29.29
C ARG A 35 -6.04 -16.40 -28.85
N ARG A 36 -6.47 -16.51 -27.59
CA ARG A 36 -7.47 -15.63 -27.00
C ARG A 36 -6.86 -14.24 -27.07
N GLY A 37 -7.36 -13.42 -28.00
CA GLY A 37 -6.79 -12.09 -28.26
C GLY A 37 -6.69 -11.35 -26.94
N GLY A 38 -5.52 -10.75 -26.67
CA GLY A 38 -5.35 -9.93 -25.48
C GLY A 38 -6.47 -8.89 -25.46
N ARG A 39 -7.31 -8.93 -24.42
CA ARG A 39 -8.24 -7.84 -24.15
C ARG A 39 -7.38 -6.59 -24.07
N LYS A 40 -7.56 -5.66 -25.02
CA LYS A 40 -6.95 -4.34 -24.87
C LYS A 40 -7.46 -3.81 -23.54
N GLU A 41 -6.53 -3.48 -22.64
CA GLU A 41 -6.86 -2.75 -21.44
C GLU A 41 -7.20 -1.33 -21.89
N GLU A 42 -8.48 -1.13 -22.22
CA GLU A 42 -9.05 0.21 -22.32
C GLU A 42 -8.88 0.84 -20.94
N GLU A 43 -8.11 1.94 -20.88
CA GLU A 43 -7.90 2.67 -19.63
C GLU A 43 -9.26 3.13 -19.09
N GLU A 44 -9.69 2.49 -18.00
CA GLU A 44 -11.05 2.61 -17.49
C GLU A 44 -11.24 4.01 -16.89
N LYS A 45 -11.74 4.94 -17.72
CA LYS A 45 -11.81 6.38 -17.46
C LYS A 45 -12.54 6.66 -16.15
N TRP A 46 -11.77 7.04 -15.11
CA TRP A 46 -12.27 7.21 -13.73
C TRP A 46 -13.56 8.06 -13.67
N VAL A 47 -14.62 7.47 -13.13
CA VAL A 47 -15.89 8.15 -12.80
C VAL A 47 -15.91 8.41 -11.29
N PRO A 48 -15.85 9.67 -10.83
CA PRO A 48 -15.76 9.98 -9.41
C PRO A 48 -17.11 9.78 -8.70
N VAL A 49 -17.08 9.03 -7.61
CA VAL A 49 -18.29 8.76 -6.80
C VAL A 49 -18.47 9.75 -5.67
N THR A 50 -17.39 10.32 -5.13
CA THR A 50 -17.44 11.32 -4.05
C THR A 50 -17.55 12.76 -4.55
N LYS A 51 -18.04 13.65 -3.68
CA LYS A 51 -18.01 15.10 -3.90
C LYS A 51 -16.58 15.62 -4.16
N LEU A 52 -15.57 15.11 -3.43
CA LEU A 52 -14.17 15.46 -3.66
C LEU A 52 -13.69 15.01 -5.04
N GLY A 53 -13.93 13.75 -5.41
CA GLY A 53 -13.51 13.22 -6.71
C GLY A 53 -14.05 14.04 -7.89
N ARG A 54 -15.29 14.55 -7.77
CA ARG A 54 -15.89 15.47 -8.76
C ARG A 54 -15.13 16.79 -8.84
N LEU A 55 -14.95 17.47 -7.70
CA LEU A 55 -14.23 18.76 -7.66
C LEU A 55 -12.78 18.66 -8.15
N VAL A 56 -12.11 17.54 -7.87
CA VAL A 56 -10.74 17.29 -8.35
C VAL A 56 -10.73 17.00 -9.85
N LYS A 57 -11.63 16.13 -10.35
CA LYS A 57 -11.75 15.84 -11.79
C LYS A 57 -12.16 17.05 -12.63
N ASP A 58 -12.99 17.93 -12.06
CA ASP A 58 -13.43 19.19 -12.68
C ASP A 58 -12.39 20.32 -12.54
N GLY A 59 -11.21 20.04 -11.96
CA GLY A 59 -10.10 21.00 -11.81
C GLY A 59 -10.37 22.14 -10.81
N LYS A 60 -11.35 21.99 -9.92
CA LYS A 60 -11.73 22.99 -8.90
C LYS A 60 -10.88 22.94 -7.63
N ILE A 61 -10.27 21.79 -7.36
CA ILE A 61 -9.24 21.60 -6.34
C ILE A 61 -7.96 21.26 -7.08
N SER A 62 -6.96 22.13 -6.97
CA SER A 62 -5.66 22.01 -7.66
C SER A 62 -4.53 21.50 -6.78
N SER A 63 -4.66 21.55 -5.45
CA SER A 63 -3.65 21.09 -4.50
C SER A 63 -4.23 20.18 -3.42
N VAL A 64 -3.41 19.26 -2.91
CA VAL A 64 -3.79 18.40 -1.78
C VAL A 64 -3.83 19.19 -0.46
N GLU A 65 -3.05 20.27 -0.36
CA GLU A 65 -3.02 21.17 0.79
C GLU A 65 -4.41 21.76 1.10
N GLN A 66 -5.20 22.11 0.07
CA GLN A 66 -6.57 22.59 0.23
C GLN A 66 -7.48 21.52 0.88
N ILE A 67 -7.24 20.23 0.59
CA ILE A 67 -7.95 19.11 1.19
C ILE A 67 -7.53 18.93 2.66
N TYR A 68 -6.23 19.06 2.94
CA TYR A 68 -5.66 18.94 4.29
C TYR A 68 -6.11 20.07 5.23
N LEU A 69 -6.14 21.32 4.76
CA LEU A 69 -6.57 22.49 5.54
C LEU A 69 -7.98 22.30 6.11
N HIS A 70 -8.90 21.78 5.29
CA HIS A 70 -10.28 21.49 5.70
C HIS A 70 -10.48 20.08 6.29
N SER A 71 -9.40 19.32 6.51
CA SER A 71 -9.42 17.95 7.07
C SER A 71 -10.39 16.99 6.35
N LEU A 72 -10.54 17.13 5.03
CA LEU A 72 -11.54 16.38 4.26
C LEU A 72 -11.06 14.95 3.95
N PRO A 73 -11.87 13.91 4.18
CA PRO A 73 -11.42 12.53 4.05
C PRO A 73 -11.33 12.07 2.59
N ILE A 74 -10.11 11.81 2.11
CA ILE A 74 -9.85 11.19 0.81
C ILE A 74 -10.29 9.72 0.85
N LYS A 75 -11.23 9.33 -0.03
CA LYS A 75 -11.79 7.97 -0.11
C LYS A 75 -11.49 7.25 -1.44
N GLU A 76 -11.08 8.00 -2.46
CA GLU A 76 -10.70 7.50 -3.80
C GLU A 76 -9.21 7.76 -3.97
N TYR A 77 -8.44 6.77 -4.44
CA TYR A 77 -6.99 6.89 -4.58
C TYR A 77 -6.62 7.78 -5.78
N GLN A 78 -7.46 7.78 -6.81
CA GLN A 78 -7.32 8.58 -8.03
C GLN A 78 -7.28 10.10 -7.77
N ILE A 79 -7.79 10.56 -6.62
CA ILE A 79 -7.64 11.95 -6.16
C ILE A 79 -6.16 12.30 -5.94
N ILE A 80 -5.36 11.37 -5.41
CA ILE A 80 -3.92 11.59 -5.19
C ILE A 80 -3.18 11.40 -6.52
N ASP A 81 -3.56 10.43 -7.34
CA ASP A 81 -2.97 10.20 -8.66
C ASP A 81 -3.14 11.41 -9.59
N THR A 82 -4.26 12.14 -9.49
CA THR A 82 -4.51 13.35 -10.30
C THR A 82 -3.82 14.61 -9.75
N LEU A 83 -3.58 14.69 -8.44
CA LEU A 83 -2.98 15.87 -7.80
C LEU A 83 -1.46 15.79 -7.62
N ILE A 84 -0.89 14.59 -7.41
CA ILE A 84 0.55 14.36 -7.14
C ILE A 84 1.18 13.37 -8.15
N GLY A 85 0.36 12.53 -8.80
CA GLY A 85 0.71 11.49 -9.79
C GLY A 85 2.18 11.37 -10.24
N PRO A 86 2.71 12.27 -11.07
CA PRO A 86 4.05 12.17 -11.64
C PRO A 86 5.21 12.16 -10.63
N GLY A 87 5.01 12.70 -9.42
CA GLY A 87 6.03 12.70 -8.36
C GLY A 87 5.98 11.48 -7.43
N LEU A 88 4.87 10.73 -7.45
CA LEU A 88 4.56 9.73 -6.44
C LEU A 88 5.35 8.43 -6.65
N LYS A 89 6.10 8.01 -5.63
CA LYS A 89 6.87 6.75 -5.64
C LYS A 89 6.37 5.82 -4.55
N ASP A 90 6.25 4.53 -4.86
CA ASP A 90 5.89 3.48 -3.91
C ASP A 90 7.04 2.49 -3.65
N GLU A 91 7.13 1.97 -2.42
CA GLU A 91 8.06 0.90 -2.08
C GLU A 91 7.47 -0.10 -1.08
N VAL A 92 7.63 -1.39 -1.39
CA VAL A 92 7.28 -2.50 -0.49
C VAL A 92 8.36 -2.68 0.59
N MET A 93 8.06 -2.23 1.82
CA MET A 93 8.98 -2.32 2.96
C MET A 93 9.19 -3.75 3.47
N LYS A 94 8.10 -4.54 3.57
CA LYS A 94 8.15 -5.92 4.05
C LYS A 94 6.90 -6.69 3.63
N ILE A 95 7.08 -7.94 3.22
CA ILE A 95 6.02 -8.96 3.16
C ILE A 95 6.25 -9.96 4.31
N THR A 96 5.20 -10.30 5.05
CA THR A 96 5.25 -11.25 6.17
C THR A 96 4.11 -12.26 6.06
N PRO A 97 4.36 -13.58 6.01
CA PRO A 97 3.28 -14.57 6.09
C PRO A 97 2.64 -14.55 7.49
N VAL A 98 1.31 -14.59 7.53
CA VAL A 98 0.48 -14.65 8.74
C VAL A 98 -0.41 -15.88 8.61
N GLN A 99 -0.29 -16.81 9.55
CA GLN A 99 -1.00 -18.09 9.50
C GLN A 99 -2.18 -18.08 10.48
N LYS A 100 -3.31 -18.66 10.07
CA LYS A 100 -4.44 -18.98 10.95
C LYS A 100 -4.59 -20.50 11.03
N GLN A 101 -4.47 -21.04 12.24
CA GLN A 101 -4.79 -22.43 12.53
C GLN A 101 -6.24 -22.74 12.14
N THR A 102 -6.44 -23.87 11.46
CA THR A 102 -7.76 -24.46 11.21
C THR A 102 -7.73 -25.93 11.61
N ARG A 103 -8.90 -26.59 11.60
CA ARG A 103 -9.00 -28.05 11.84
C ARG A 103 -8.34 -28.88 10.73
N ALA A 104 -8.24 -28.34 9.51
CA ALA A 104 -7.66 -28.99 8.34
C ALA A 104 -6.25 -28.45 7.99
N GLY A 105 -5.46 -28.05 9.00
CA GLY A 105 -4.11 -27.51 8.82
C GLY A 105 -4.02 -25.98 8.95
N GLN A 106 -3.03 -25.37 8.30
CA GLN A 106 -2.77 -23.93 8.37
C GLN A 106 -3.35 -23.16 7.18
N ARG A 107 -4.13 -22.10 7.44
CA ARG A 107 -4.51 -21.14 6.41
C ARG A 107 -3.55 -19.95 6.42
N THR A 108 -2.63 -19.93 5.46
CA THR A 108 -1.68 -18.83 5.26
C THR A 108 -2.36 -17.61 4.62
N ARG A 109 -1.77 -16.43 4.89
CA ARG A 109 -2.08 -15.11 4.33
C ARG A 109 -0.80 -14.28 4.28
N PHE A 110 -0.70 -13.28 3.42
CA PHE A 110 0.49 -12.41 3.32
C PHE A 110 0.19 -10.98 3.74
N LYS A 111 1.00 -10.44 4.66
CA LYS A 111 0.95 -9.05 5.12
C LYS A 111 2.07 -8.22 4.48
N ALA A 112 1.72 -7.42 3.47
CA ALA A 112 2.55 -6.39 2.90
C ALA A 112 2.48 -5.08 3.71
N PHE A 113 3.60 -4.36 3.75
CA PHE A 113 3.72 -2.97 4.18
C PHE A 113 4.30 -2.19 3.01
N VAL A 114 3.61 -1.14 2.57
CA VAL A 114 3.99 -0.29 1.44
C VAL A 114 4.05 1.14 1.94
N VAL A 115 5.12 1.85 1.60
CA VAL A 115 5.25 3.29 1.83
C VAL A 115 5.11 3.96 0.47
N VAL A 116 4.44 5.10 0.45
CA VAL A 116 4.23 5.91 -0.75
C VAL A 116 4.61 7.35 -0.40
N GLY A 117 5.27 8.07 -1.30
CA GLY A 117 5.58 9.48 -1.08
C GLY A 117 6.27 10.13 -2.28
N ASP A 118 6.31 11.45 -2.28
CA ASP A 118 6.89 12.27 -3.36
C ASP A 118 8.30 12.79 -3.06
N GLY A 119 8.72 12.74 -1.79
CA GLY A 119 9.97 13.35 -1.33
C GLY A 119 9.85 14.85 -1.04
N ASN A 120 8.65 15.42 -1.01
CA ASN A 120 8.37 16.84 -0.79
C ASN A 120 7.32 17.03 0.33
N GLY A 121 7.49 16.34 1.45
CA GLY A 121 6.58 16.46 2.61
C GLY A 121 5.28 15.65 2.51
N HIS A 122 5.01 14.94 1.42
CA HIS A 122 3.85 14.04 1.32
C HIS A 122 4.28 12.57 1.43
N VAL A 123 3.81 11.91 2.49
CA VAL A 123 4.09 10.49 2.76
C VAL A 123 2.83 9.77 3.24
N GLY A 124 2.65 8.53 2.80
CA GLY A 124 1.55 7.64 3.14
C GLY A 124 2.03 6.23 3.50
N LEU A 125 1.34 5.58 4.43
CA LEU A 125 1.65 4.22 4.88
C LEU A 125 0.49 3.26 4.62
N GLY A 126 0.64 2.40 3.62
CA GLY A 126 -0.24 1.27 3.34
C GLY A 126 0.16 0.02 4.12
N VAL A 127 -0.81 -0.66 4.74
CA VAL A 127 -0.60 -1.96 5.42
C VAL A 127 -1.70 -2.93 5.03
N LYS A 128 -1.35 -4.09 4.46
CA LYS A 128 -2.29 -5.04 3.84
C LYS A 128 -1.92 -6.53 4.12
N CYS A 129 -2.74 -7.26 4.90
CA CYS A 129 -2.91 -8.76 4.99
C CYS A 129 -3.93 -9.45 4.01
N ALA A 130 -3.53 -10.17 2.95
CA ALA A 130 -4.42 -10.89 1.99
C ALA A 130 -4.23 -12.42 1.93
N LYS A 131 -5.06 -13.16 1.17
CA LYS A 131 -4.78 -14.57 0.82
C LYS A 131 -3.56 -14.67 -0.11
N GLU A 132 -3.57 -13.83 -1.15
CA GLU A 132 -2.42 -13.54 -2.02
C GLU A 132 -1.74 -12.24 -1.54
N VAL A 133 -0.89 -11.59 -2.33
CA VAL A 133 -0.10 -10.44 -1.85
C VAL A 133 -0.93 -9.12 -1.77
N ALA A 134 -2.13 -9.03 -2.37
CA ALA A 134 -2.71 -7.76 -2.82
C ALA A 134 -3.83 -7.02 -2.00
N THR A 135 -4.63 -7.63 -1.10
CA THR A 135 -6.04 -7.13 -0.79
C THR A 135 -6.71 -7.36 0.60
N ALA A 136 -6.77 -6.37 1.53
CA ALA A 136 -6.06 -6.73 2.79
C ALA A 136 -5.97 -5.90 4.15
N ILE A 137 -6.46 -4.67 4.39
CA ILE A 137 -5.90 -3.75 5.45
C ILE A 137 -6.12 -4.07 6.98
N ARG A 138 -5.06 -3.99 7.88
CA ARG A 138 -5.12 -3.51 9.32
C ARG A 138 -3.86 -3.41 10.27
N LYS A 139 -4.06 -2.67 11.38
CA LYS A 139 -3.16 -2.05 12.41
C LYS A 139 -2.31 -2.98 13.32
N CYS A 140 -1.39 -2.38 14.13
CA CYS A 140 -0.67 -2.90 15.32
C CYS A 140 0.32 -1.80 15.84
N GLY A 141 0.67 -1.73 17.14
CA GLY A 141 1.56 -0.68 17.68
C GLY A 141 2.17 -1.00 19.06
N SER A 142 3.47 -1.29 19.11
CA SER A 142 4.23 -1.66 20.33
C SER A 142 5.68 -1.14 20.33
N VAL A 143 5.95 -0.08 19.56
CA VAL A 143 7.27 0.51 19.34
C VAL A 143 7.11 2.02 19.46
N THR A 144 8.10 2.70 20.03
CA THR A 144 8.16 4.16 20.07
C THR A 144 9.40 4.67 19.34
N VAL A 145 9.23 5.76 18.60
CA VAL A 145 10.30 6.44 17.85
C VAL A 145 10.30 7.89 18.27
N ARG A 146 11.50 8.42 18.54
CA ARG A 146 11.78 9.82 18.77
C ARG A 146 12.64 10.33 17.61
N MET A 147 12.19 11.38 16.96
CA MET A 147 12.99 12.16 16.02
C MET A 147 13.53 13.40 16.74
N VAL A 148 14.73 13.81 16.38
CA VAL A 148 15.41 15.01 16.91
C VAL A 148 16.00 15.74 15.70
N PRO A 149 15.79 17.07 15.55
CA PRO A 149 16.39 17.83 14.47
C PRO A 149 17.91 17.72 14.53
N ALA A 150 18.54 17.57 13.37
CA ALA A 150 19.99 17.49 13.23
C ALA A 150 20.52 18.77 12.55
N PRO A 151 21.80 19.13 12.74
CA PRO A 151 22.42 20.21 11.98
C PRO A 151 22.48 19.85 10.49
N ARG A 152 22.49 20.87 9.63
CA ARG A 152 22.45 20.69 8.17
C ARG A 152 23.64 19.88 7.67
N GLY A 153 23.38 18.84 6.85
CA GLY A 153 24.40 17.95 6.31
C GLY A 153 24.80 16.77 7.22
N ALA A 154 24.11 16.56 8.35
CA ALA A 154 24.28 15.37 9.19
C ALA A 154 23.70 14.09 8.54
N GLY A 155 22.75 14.24 7.62
CA GLY A 155 22.02 13.18 6.96
C GLY A 155 21.05 12.43 7.88
N ILE A 156 20.43 11.39 7.30
CA ILE A 156 19.46 10.54 8.01
C ILE A 156 20.19 9.47 8.83
N VAL A 157 20.31 9.72 10.13
CA VAL A 157 20.82 8.76 11.13
C VAL A 157 19.66 7.94 11.69
N ALA A 158 19.31 6.89 10.95
CA ALA A 158 18.22 5.99 11.28
C ALA A 158 18.48 4.55 10.82
N ALA A 159 17.81 3.59 11.45
CA ALA A 159 17.77 2.20 10.97
C ALA A 159 17.19 2.12 9.54
N ARG A 160 17.54 1.07 8.79
CA ARG A 160 17.18 0.92 7.36
C ARG A 160 15.71 1.16 7.01
N VAL A 161 14.80 0.84 7.93
CA VAL A 161 13.34 0.96 7.72
C VAL A 161 12.84 2.41 7.91
N PRO A 162 13.00 3.08 9.08
CA PRO A 162 12.66 4.49 9.20
C PRO A 162 13.45 5.39 8.24
N LYS A 163 14.71 5.04 7.91
CA LYS A 163 15.51 5.80 6.94
C LYS A 163 14.79 5.96 5.60
N LYS A 164 14.18 4.89 5.08
CA LYS A 164 13.40 4.95 3.85
C LYS A 164 12.15 5.83 4.00
N VAL A 165 11.37 5.64 5.07
CA VAL A 165 10.17 6.45 5.36
C VAL A 165 10.50 7.94 5.39
N LEU A 166 11.64 8.31 5.98
CA LEU A 166 12.13 9.69 6.06
C LEU A 166 12.57 10.24 4.70
N GLN A 167 13.19 9.40 3.84
CA GLN A 167 13.51 9.77 2.45
C GLN A 167 12.24 10.04 1.63
N PHE A 168 11.19 9.21 1.75
CA PHE A 168 9.90 9.47 1.10
C PHE A 168 9.18 10.73 1.61
N ALA A 169 9.48 11.17 2.84
CA ALA A 169 8.97 12.42 3.41
C ALA A 169 9.79 13.67 3.00
N GLY A 170 10.94 13.50 2.34
CA GLY A 170 11.82 14.62 1.98
C GLY A 170 12.73 15.14 3.11
N ILE A 171 12.88 14.39 4.20
CA ILE A 171 13.70 14.83 5.35
C ILE A 171 15.16 14.45 5.13
N GLU A 172 16.02 15.46 4.91
CA GLU A 172 17.46 15.29 4.69
C GLU A 172 18.23 14.98 5.99
N ASP A 173 18.00 15.76 7.04
CA ASP A 173 18.80 15.77 8.27
C ASP A 173 17.95 15.43 9.50
N VAL A 174 18.18 14.25 10.11
CA VAL A 174 17.46 13.85 11.32
C VAL A 174 18.21 12.80 12.13
N PHE A 175 18.24 12.99 13.45
CA PHE A 175 18.68 11.97 14.41
C PHE A 175 17.47 11.21 14.94
N THR A 176 17.54 9.87 14.92
CA THR A 176 16.44 9.02 15.41
C THR A 176 16.87 8.13 16.57
N SER A 177 15.99 7.99 17.55
CA SER A 177 16.13 7.04 18.65
C SER A 177 14.85 6.21 18.75
N SER A 178 14.97 4.91 18.96
CA SER A 178 13.81 4.00 19.01
C SER A 178 13.89 3.10 20.24
N ARG A 179 12.76 2.90 20.90
CA ARG A 179 12.63 2.09 22.11
C ARG A 179 11.51 1.05 21.95
N GLY A 180 11.65 -0.07 22.65
CA GLY A 180 10.75 -1.23 22.52
C GLY A 180 11.20 -2.22 21.44
N SER A 181 10.31 -3.12 21.03
CA SER A 181 10.64 -4.26 20.16
C SER A 181 10.72 -3.88 18.67
N THR A 182 11.80 -3.19 18.28
CA THR A 182 12.08 -2.75 16.90
C THR A 182 12.19 -3.90 15.88
N LYS A 183 12.43 -5.14 16.33
CA LYS A 183 12.34 -6.36 15.52
C LYS A 183 10.97 -6.51 14.84
N THR A 184 9.90 -5.97 15.44
CA THR A 184 8.54 -5.95 14.86
C THR A 184 8.39 -4.82 13.83
N LEU A 185 8.96 -5.03 12.64
CA LEU A 185 8.99 -4.01 11.56
C LEU A 185 7.63 -3.36 11.28
N GLY A 186 6.53 -4.14 11.36
CA GLY A 186 5.19 -3.61 11.14
C GLY A 186 4.69 -2.61 12.19
N ASN A 187 5.31 -2.54 13.37
CA ASN A 187 5.05 -1.55 14.41
C ASN A 187 6.05 -0.40 14.31
N PHE A 188 7.30 -0.71 13.97
CA PHE A 188 8.36 0.28 13.80
C PHE A 188 8.06 1.27 12.67
N VAL A 189 7.56 0.80 11.51
CA VAL A 189 7.13 1.67 10.41
C VAL A 189 5.99 2.61 10.85
N LYS A 190 4.98 2.08 11.58
CA LYS A 190 3.88 2.90 12.08
C LYS A 190 4.33 3.93 13.10
N ALA A 191 5.14 3.54 14.08
CA ALA A 191 5.68 4.47 15.06
C ALA A 191 6.53 5.59 14.43
N THR A 192 7.17 5.32 13.29
CA THR A 192 7.88 6.33 12.48
C THR A 192 6.87 7.29 11.82
N PHE A 193 5.83 6.75 11.19
CA PHE A 193 4.76 7.53 10.54
C PHE A 193 3.94 8.36 11.54
N ASP A 194 3.58 7.78 12.68
CA ASP A 194 2.86 8.44 13.78
C ASP A 194 3.70 9.56 14.42
N CYS A 195 5.03 9.51 14.31
CA CYS A 195 5.92 10.61 14.70
C CYS A 195 5.86 11.77 13.69
N LEU A 196 5.82 11.48 12.38
CA LEU A 196 5.64 12.48 11.33
C LEU A 196 4.28 13.16 11.40
N LEU A 197 3.19 12.41 11.63
CA LEU A 197 1.84 12.97 11.82
C LEU A 197 1.75 13.99 12.96
N LYS A 198 2.57 13.85 14.00
CA LYS A 198 2.57 14.75 15.17
C LYS A 198 3.26 16.09 14.92
N THR A 199 4.00 16.25 13.83
CA THR A 199 4.71 17.51 13.51
C THR A 199 3.73 18.67 13.38
N TYR A 200 2.73 18.56 12.49
CA TYR A 200 1.64 19.52 12.34
C TYR A 200 0.68 19.62 13.54
N GLY A 201 0.76 18.68 14.49
CA GLY A 201 -0.01 18.71 15.74
C GLY A 201 0.65 19.52 16.86
N PHE A 202 1.88 20.00 16.66
CA PHE A 202 2.63 20.77 17.66
C PHE A 202 2.57 22.27 17.35
N LEU A 203 1.99 23.06 18.27
CA LEU A 203 1.82 24.50 18.10
C LEU A 203 3.09 25.27 18.49
N THR A 204 3.89 25.67 17.50
CA THR A 204 5.00 26.63 17.70
C THR A 204 4.49 28.08 17.72
N PRO A 205 5.26 29.04 18.26
CA PRO A 205 4.90 30.46 18.27
C PRO A 205 4.60 31.07 16.90
N ASP A 206 5.17 30.51 15.83
CA ASP A 206 4.96 30.97 14.45
C ASP A 206 3.49 30.86 14.02
N PHE A 207 2.78 29.86 14.55
CA PHE A 207 1.38 29.55 14.27
C PHE A 207 0.38 30.23 15.22
N TRP A 208 0.84 31.11 16.12
CA TRP A 208 -0.07 31.84 17.04
C TRP A 208 -0.82 33.00 16.38
N LYS A 209 -0.41 33.42 15.18
CA LYS A 209 -1.12 34.46 14.41
C LYS A 209 -2.50 33.95 14.00
N GLU A 210 -3.53 34.75 14.24
CA GLU A 210 -4.91 34.40 13.91
C GLU A 210 -5.06 34.05 12.42
N THR A 211 -5.50 32.83 12.14
CA THR A 211 -5.74 32.36 10.78
C THR A 211 -7.13 32.78 10.31
N ARG A 212 -7.21 33.30 9.08
CA ARG A 212 -8.51 33.63 8.46
C ARG A 212 -9.13 32.35 7.91
N PHE A 213 -10.30 31.98 8.43
CA PHE A 213 -11.02 30.81 7.95
C PHE A 213 -11.55 31.02 6.53
N ILE A 214 -10.96 30.30 5.57
CA ILE A 214 -11.40 30.25 4.18
C ILE A 214 -12.67 29.36 4.10
N ARG A 215 -13.57 29.65 3.15
CA ARG A 215 -14.71 28.78 2.86
C ARG A 215 -14.22 27.41 2.38
N SER A 216 -14.87 26.33 2.81
CA SER A 216 -14.50 24.99 2.34
C SER A 216 -14.86 24.80 0.86
N PRO A 217 -14.13 23.97 0.10
CA PRO A 217 -14.46 23.65 -1.30
C PRO A 217 -15.89 23.14 -1.49
N PHE A 218 -16.44 22.47 -0.48
CA PHE A 218 -17.84 22.01 -0.51
C PHE A 218 -18.87 23.15 -0.39
N GLN A 219 -18.54 24.25 0.29
CA GLN A 219 -19.40 25.42 0.38
C GLN A 219 -19.28 26.29 -0.88
N GLU A 220 -18.04 26.52 -1.34
CA GLU A 220 -17.77 27.34 -2.53
C GLU A 220 -18.39 26.73 -3.80
N TYR A 221 -18.27 25.42 -3.99
CA TYR A 221 -18.77 24.72 -5.17
C TYR A 221 -20.11 24.00 -4.93
N THR A 222 -20.93 24.50 -4.01
CA THR A 222 -22.26 23.93 -3.68
C THR A 222 -23.12 23.74 -4.93
N ASP A 223 -23.18 24.77 -5.79
CA ASP A 223 -24.04 24.78 -6.99
C ASP A 223 -23.59 23.78 -8.06
N LEU A 224 -22.29 23.49 -8.13
CA LEU A 224 -21.76 22.45 -9.02
C LEU A 224 -22.08 21.05 -8.49
N LEU A 225 -21.99 20.86 -7.16
CA LEU A 225 -22.32 19.60 -6.49
C LEU A 225 -23.82 19.31 -6.44
N ALA A 226 -24.66 20.33 -6.54
CA ALA A 226 -26.12 20.21 -6.62
C ALA A 226 -26.61 19.71 -8.00
N LYS A 227 -25.81 19.91 -9.07
CA LYS A 227 -26.17 19.40 -10.40
C LYS A 227 -26.27 17.86 -10.36
N PRO A 228 -27.36 17.27 -10.90
CA PRO A 228 -27.49 15.83 -10.93
C PRO A 228 -26.32 15.26 -11.74
N THR A 229 -25.64 14.26 -11.17
CA THR A 229 -24.67 13.46 -11.92
C THR A 229 -25.38 12.95 -13.17
N SER A 230 -24.88 13.27 -14.35
CA SER A 230 -25.35 12.65 -15.60
C SER A 230 -25.28 11.14 -15.40
N LYS A 231 -26.44 10.47 -15.33
CA LYS A 231 -26.48 9.01 -15.24
C LYS A 231 -25.61 8.48 -16.37
N VAL A 232 -24.79 7.48 -16.06
CA VAL A 232 -24.15 6.69 -17.12
C VAL A 232 -25.30 6.11 -17.92
N VAL A 233 -25.52 6.66 -19.11
CA VAL A 233 -26.46 6.09 -20.08
C VAL A 233 -25.76 4.83 -20.55
N ILE A 234 -26.09 3.71 -19.91
CA ILE A 234 -25.86 2.40 -20.48
C ILE A 234 -26.68 2.43 -21.77
N ALA A 235 -26.00 2.45 -22.91
CA ALA A 235 -26.66 2.38 -24.19
C ALA A 235 -27.34 1.01 -24.25
N GLU A 236 -28.67 1.01 -24.11
CA GLU A 236 -29.46 -0.16 -24.47
C GLU A 236 -29.31 -0.31 -25.98
N VAL A 237 -28.56 -1.33 -26.39
CA VAL A 237 -28.52 -1.78 -27.78
C VAL A 237 -29.91 -2.34 -28.06
N HIS A 238 -30.71 -1.61 -28.83
CA HIS A 238 -31.86 -2.19 -29.50
C HIS A 238 -31.35 -3.05 -30.64
N ASP A 239 -31.43 -4.37 -30.45
CA ASP A 239 -31.37 -5.33 -31.54
C ASP A 239 -32.76 -5.34 -32.21
N GLU A 240 -32.83 -4.88 -33.47
CA GLU A 240 -33.92 -5.16 -34.43
C GLU A 240 -33.55 -6.34 -35.33
#